data_AF-A0A659ULC5-F1
#
_entry.id   AF-A0A659ULC5-F1
#
_cell.length_a   1.000
_cell.length_b   1.000
_cell.length_c   1.000
_cell.angle_alpha   90.00
_cell.angle_beta   90.00
_cell.angle_gamma   90.00
#
_symmetry.space_group_name_H-M   'P 1'
#
loop_
_entity.id
_entity.type
_entity.pdbx_description
1 polymer ?
#
loop_
_entity_poly.entity_id
_entity_poly.type
_entity_poly.pdbx_seq_one_letter_code
_entity_poly.pdbx_strand_id
1 'polypeptide(L)'
;MNKPQSFFHLHLISDATGETLLAAGRAASAQYKDARAIEHIYPLIRTEKQIAKVFEDIEEEPGIILYTVVDQKLARGIDERCAAMGLP
;
A
#
# COMPACT_ATOMS: atom_id res chain seq x y z
N MET A 1 -2.73 0.12 32.55
CA MET A 1 -2.08 1.11 31.67
C MET A 1 -2.48 0.77 30.24
N ASN A 2 -3.32 1.58 29.59
CA ASN A 2 -3.61 1.43 28.17
C ASN A 2 -2.38 1.92 27.41
N LYS A 3 -1.73 1.06 26.60
CA LYS A 3 -0.73 1.53 25.64
C LYS A 3 -1.45 2.40 24.60
N PRO A 4 -0.87 3.54 24.19
CA PRO A 4 -1.43 4.32 23.09
C PRO A 4 -1.42 3.47 21.81
N GLN A 5 -2.55 3.45 21.09
CA GLN A 5 -2.62 2.84 19.76
C GLN A 5 -1.74 3.64 18.80
N SER A 6 -0.82 2.96 18.10
CA SER A 6 -0.08 3.54 17.00
C SER A 6 -0.86 3.39 15.70
N PHE A 7 -0.81 4.39 14.82
CA PHE A 7 -1.40 4.33 13.49
C PHE A 7 -0.29 4.26 12.44
N PHE A 8 -0.55 3.58 11.33
CA PHE A 8 0.34 3.55 10.17
C PHE A 8 -0.47 3.53 8.89
N HIS A 9 0.06 4.12 7.81
CA HIS A 9 -0.57 4.09 6.50
C HIS A 9 -0.28 2.76 5.80
N LEU A 10 -1.31 2.18 5.20
CA LEU A 10 -1.24 0.96 4.41
C LEU A 10 -1.83 1.23 3.03
N HIS A 11 -0.95 1.34 2.03
CA HIS A 11 -1.31 1.60 0.64
C HIS A 11 -1.50 0.28 -0.11
N LEU A 12 -2.67 0.11 -0.71
CA LEU A 12 -3.11 -1.12 -1.39
C LEU A 12 -3.28 -0.85 -2.88
N ILE A 13 -2.32 -1.27 -3.70
CA ILE A 13 -2.27 -1.00 -5.15
C ILE A 13 -2.67 -2.24 -5.94
N SER A 14 -3.73 -2.17 -6.74
CA SER A 14 -4.22 -3.32 -7.52
C SER A 14 -4.53 -2.95 -8.97
N ASP A 15 -4.18 -3.83 -9.92
CA ASP A 15 -4.62 -3.74 -11.32
C ASP A 15 -6.09 -4.20 -11.53
N ALA A 16 -6.66 -4.85 -10.52
CA ALA A 16 -8.05 -5.28 -10.41
C ALA A 16 -8.83 -4.44 -9.38
N THR A 17 -9.65 -5.08 -8.53
CA THR A 17 -10.51 -4.39 -7.54
C THR A 17 -9.82 -4.10 -6.20
N GLY A 18 -8.72 -4.79 -5.88
CA GLY A 18 -8.00 -4.63 -4.61
C GLY A 18 -8.62 -5.33 -3.40
N GLU A 19 -9.71 -6.10 -3.57
CA GLU A 19 -10.38 -6.78 -2.45
C GLU A 19 -9.50 -7.86 -1.80
N THR A 20 -8.71 -8.59 -2.61
CA THR A 20 -7.74 -9.57 -2.10
C THR A 20 -6.68 -8.92 -1.21
N LEU A 21 -6.15 -7.78 -1.63
CA LEU A 21 -5.18 -7.00 -0.85
C LEU A 21 -5.79 -6.49 0.44
N LEU A 22 -7.02 -5.99 0.39
CA LEU A 22 -7.73 -5.51 1.57
C LEU A 22 -7.94 -6.63 2.59
N ALA A 23 -8.39 -7.80 2.15
CA ALA A 23 -8.57 -8.96 3.02
C ALA A 23 -7.25 -9.41 3.66
N ALA A 24 -6.18 -9.51 2.86
CA ALA A 24 -4.86 -9.89 3.35
C ALA A 24 -4.27 -8.85 4.31
N GLY A 25 -4.35 -7.57 3.96
CA GLY A 25 -3.87 -6.45 4.76
C GLY A 25 -4.58 -6.36 6.11
N ARG A 26 -5.90 -6.57 6.15
CA ARG A 26 -6.69 -6.64 7.39
C ARG A 26 -6.33 -7.85 8.24
N ALA A 27 -6.20 -9.02 7.62
CA ALA A 27 -5.83 -10.25 8.33
C ALA A 27 -4.44 -10.12 8.99
N ALA A 28 -3.48 -9.52 8.28
CA ALA A 28 -2.14 -9.23 8.79
C ALA A 28 -2.17 -8.17 9.89
N SER A 29 -2.85 -7.05 9.66
CA SER A 29 -2.93 -5.94 10.63
C SER A 29 -3.60 -6.37 11.94
N ALA A 30 -4.60 -7.26 11.87
CA ALA A 30 -5.29 -7.80 13.04
C ALA A 30 -4.37 -8.57 14.01
N GLN A 31 -3.18 -9.00 13.57
CA GLN A 31 -2.20 -9.65 14.45
C GLN A 31 -1.52 -8.66 15.41
N TYR A 32 -1.59 -7.35 15.13
CA TYR A 32 -0.91 -6.30 15.89
C TYR A 32 -1.91 -5.50 16.72
N LYS A 33 -2.13 -5.90 17.99
CA LYS A 33 -3.16 -5.32 18.87
C LYS A 33 -2.99 -3.82 19.16
N ASP A 34 -1.74 -3.36 19.17
CA ASP A 34 -1.37 -1.99 19.51
C ASP A 34 -1.21 -1.09 18.27
N ALA A 35 -1.36 -1.64 17.05
CA ALA A 35 -1.20 -0.90 15.78
C ALA A 35 -2.48 -0.93 14.94
N ARG A 36 -2.82 0.19 14.30
CA ARG A 36 -4.00 0.34 13.45
C ARG A 36 -3.61 0.86 12.07
N ALA A 37 -3.99 0.13 11.03
CA ALA A 37 -3.79 0.55 9.65
C ALA A 37 -4.80 1.64 9.27
N ILE A 38 -4.32 2.69 8.62
CA ILE A 38 -5.10 3.63 7.82
C ILE A 38 -5.00 3.15 6.38
N GLU A 39 -6.09 2.58 5.87
CA GLU A 39 -6.14 1.91 4.57
C GLU A 39 -6.33 2.92 3.44
N HIS A 40 -5.43 2.91 2.45
CA HIS A 40 -5.55 3.66 1.21
C HIS A 40 -5.65 2.69 0.04
N ILE A 41 -6.77 2.67 -0.68
CA ILE A 41 -7.01 1.67 -1.75
C ILE A 41 -6.94 2.33 -3.11
N TYR A 42 -6.09 1.79 -3.98
CA TYR A 42 -5.87 2.24 -5.35
C TYR A 42 -6.23 1.09 -6.32
N PRO A 43 -7.51 0.96 -6.71
CA PRO A 43 -7.95 -0.07 -7.64
C PRO A 43 -7.69 0.36 -9.10
N LEU A 44 -7.73 -0.60 -10.01
CA LEU A 44 -7.65 -0.40 -11.47
C LEU A 44 -6.39 0.33 -11.94
N ILE A 45 -5.26 0.11 -11.27
CA ILE A 45 -3.95 0.68 -11.61
C ILE A 45 -3.29 -0.17 -12.69
N ARG A 46 -3.31 0.31 -13.94
CA ARG A 46 -2.92 -0.46 -15.13
C ARG A 46 -1.90 0.26 -16.01
N THR A 47 -1.40 1.41 -15.58
CA THR A 47 -0.48 2.24 -16.37
C THR A 47 0.56 2.91 -15.47
N GLU A 48 1.73 3.18 -16.03
CA GLU A 48 2.81 3.89 -15.33
C GLU A 48 2.38 5.30 -14.86
N LYS A 49 1.49 5.96 -15.62
CA LYS A 49 0.93 7.26 -15.25
C LYS A 49 0.05 7.17 -14.00
N GLN A 50 -0.77 6.12 -13.88
CA GLN A 50 -1.58 5.90 -12.68
C GLN A 50 -0.68 5.59 -11.48
N ILE A 51 0.35 4.76 -11.66
CA ILE A 51 1.34 4.49 -10.59
C ILE A 51 1.99 5.80 -10.13
N ALA A 52 2.47 6.63 -11.07
CA ALA A 52 3.06 7.91 -10.71
C ALA A 52 2.10 8.77 -9.86
N LYS A 53 0.81 8.81 -10.22
CA LYS A 53 -0.19 9.55 -9.44
C LYS A 53 -0.42 8.97 -8.04
N VAL A 54 -0.44 7.65 -7.91
CA VAL A 54 -0.52 6.97 -6.61
C VAL A 54 0.67 7.33 -5.73
N PHE A 55 1.88 7.39 -6.29
CA PHE A 55 3.08 7.76 -5.54
C PHE A 55 3.12 9.22 -5.11
N GLU A 56 2.50 10.15 -5.85
CA GLU A 56 2.27 11.52 -5.36
C GLU A 56 1.44 11.51 -4.07
N ASP A 57 0.40 10.67 -4.00
CA ASP A 57 -0.45 10.57 -2.80
C ASP A 57 0.29 9.86 -1.63
N ILE A 58 1.19 8.92 -1.93
CA ILE A 58 2.05 8.23 -0.93
C ILE A 58 3.11 9.18 -0.35
N GLU A 59 3.64 10.11 -1.14
CA GLU A 59 4.62 11.10 -0.65
C GLU A 59 4.05 11.99 0.45
N GLU A 60 2.75 12.31 0.38
CA GLU A 60 2.08 13.14 1.39
C GLU A 60 1.83 12.37 2.71
N GLU A 61 1.50 11.07 2.63
CA GLU A 61 1.23 10.22 3.79
C GLU A 61 2.01 8.89 3.70
N PRO A 62 3.34 8.90 3.94
CA PRO A 62 4.19 7.72 3.72
C PRO A 62 3.80 6.51 4.59
N GLY A 63 3.89 5.31 4.01
CA GLY A 63 3.46 4.08 4.68
C GLY A 63 3.93 2.80 4.02
N ILE A 64 3.39 1.68 4.52
CA ILE A 64 3.63 0.34 3.97
C ILE A 64 2.88 0.18 2.67
N ILE A 65 3.51 -0.41 1.66
CA ILE A 65 2.89 -0.64 0.34
C ILE A 65 2.69 -2.14 0.13
N LEU A 66 1.44 -2.55 -0.11
CA LEU A 66 1.10 -3.89 -0.56
C LEU A 66 0.46 -3.78 -1.94
N TYR A 67 0.95 -4.57 -2.90
CA TYR A 67 0.43 -4.51 -4.26
C TYR A 67 0.20 -5.89 -4.89
N THR A 68 -0.73 -5.93 -5.83
CA THR A 68 -0.98 -7.07 -6.72
C THR A 68 -1.08 -6.52 -8.13
N VAL A 69 -0.09 -6.80 -8.96
CA VAL A 69 -0.06 -6.37 -10.35
C VAL A 69 0.52 -7.52 -11.18
N VAL A 70 -0.18 -7.92 -12.23
CA VAL A 70 0.26 -9.01 -13.12
C VAL A 70 1.37 -8.54 -14.07
N ASP A 71 1.25 -7.31 -14.56
CA ASP A 71 2.24 -6.71 -15.46
C ASP A 71 3.58 -6.48 -14.74
N GLN A 72 4.62 -7.16 -15.24
CA GLN A 72 5.95 -7.15 -14.63
C GLN A 72 6.66 -5.79 -14.75
N LYS A 73 6.35 -5.01 -15.79
CA LYS A 73 6.92 -3.67 -15.95
C LYS A 73 6.35 -2.73 -14.89
N LEU A 74 5.05 -2.81 -14.66
CA LEU A 74 4.38 -2.02 -13.62
C LEU A 74 4.85 -2.43 -12.22
N ALA A 75 4.92 -3.73 -11.92
CA ALA A 75 5.41 -4.24 -10.64
C ALA A 75 6.83 -3.73 -10.35
N ARG A 76 7.75 -3.86 -11.31
CA ARG A 76 9.11 -3.32 -11.19
C ARG A 76 9.13 -1.81 -10.96
N GLY A 77 8.25 -1.06 -11.64
CA GLY A 77 8.13 0.38 -11.44
C GLY A 77 7.66 0.77 -10.03
N ILE A 78 6.85 -0.07 -9.38
CA ILE A 78 6.48 0.10 -7.97
C ILE A 78 7.71 -0.17 -7.09
N ASP A 79 8.39 -1.30 -7.27
CA ASP A 79 9.57 -1.68 -6.48
C ASP A 79 10.68 -0.63 -6.53
N GLU A 80 11.00 -0.12 -7.72
CA GLU A 80 12.05 0.91 -7.91
C GLU A 80 11.71 2.21 -7.18
N ARG A 81 10.43 2.62 -7.15
CA ARG A 81 9.97 3.81 -6.43
C ARG A 81 9.97 3.60 -4.93
N CYS A 82 9.48 2.46 -4.44
CA CYS A 82 9.56 2.11 -3.02
C CYS A 82 11.02 2.15 -2.54
N ALA A 83 11.94 1.53 -3.29
CA ALA A 83 13.36 1.52 -2.97
C ALA A 83 13.97 2.93 -2.96
N ALA A 84 13.63 3.77 -3.94
CA ALA A 84 14.13 5.15 -4.01
C ALA A 84 13.62 6.02 -2.85
N MET A 85 12.42 5.76 -2.35
CA MET A 85 11.81 6.48 -1.23
C MET A 85 12.14 5.88 0.14
N GLY A 86 12.78 4.70 0.19
CA GLY A 86 13.03 3.98 1.43
C GLY A 86 11.76 3.43 2.09
N LEU A 87 10.72 3.17 1.29
CA LEU A 87 9.45 2.61 1.77
C LEU A 87 9.45 1.08 1.72
N PRO A 88 8.85 0.41 2.72
CA PRO A 88 8.76 -1.04 2.79
C PRO A 88 7.64 -1.62 1.91
#